data_AF-A0A9X1Z8N2-F1
#
_entry.id   AF-A0A9X1Z8N2-F1
#
_cell.length_a   1.000
_cell.length_b   1.000
_cell.length_c   1.000
_cell.angle_alpha   90.00
_cell.angle_beta   90.00
_cell.angle_gamma   90.00
#
_symmetry.space_group_name_H-M   'P 1'
#
loop_
_entity.id
_entity.type
_entity.pdbx_description
1 polymer ?
#
loop_
_entity_poly.entity_id
_entity_poly.type
_entity_poly.pdbx_seq_one_letter_code
_entity_poly.pdbx_strand_id
1 'polypeptide(L)'
;MLDSWVVDIDIKVIIALISIVGILITAILSSSGYFYRNRFESKKSARKVLYLLLEIRHAINVSLFDVDEVTDQYIEHFVTRLQSKGMPVKKEEIEGTLFEMIRSHIDNLNSAIKTDISIRLLPQFEDTLMELASVAPVLAYQLRGKEKIEALIDLTNTYIERIDSELIPTVNVDWMKNMLVDISQQQKVDTLKEVSASLDTDVILLAKHCGRSDLLKCKKALKSGASNKLDFQDLDKVIDKIIDKLIVTASAQNPK
;
A
#
# COMPACT_ATOMS: atom_id res chain seq x y z
N MET A 1 56.02 -0.91 -62.25
CA MET A 1 54.76 -0.13 -62.43
C MET A 1 53.52 -0.98 -62.15
N LEU A 2 53.52 -2.28 -62.45
CA LEU A 2 52.44 -3.23 -62.09
C LEU A 2 52.32 -3.49 -60.57
N ASP A 3 53.44 -3.63 -59.84
CA ASP A 3 53.41 -3.91 -58.38
C ASP A 3 52.79 -2.78 -57.54
N SER A 4 52.98 -1.52 -57.93
CA SER A 4 52.39 -0.37 -57.23
C SER A 4 50.86 -0.32 -57.35
N TRP A 5 50.29 -0.90 -58.41
CA TRP A 5 48.85 -0.91 -58.67
C TRP A 5 48.15 -2.05 -57.90
N VAL A 6 48.81 -3.20 -57.78
CA VAL A 6 48.31 -4.34 -57.01
C VAL A 6 48.27 -4.01 -55.51
N VAL A 7 49.32 -3.37 -54.99
CA VAL A 7 49.39 -2.94 -53.58
C VAL A 7 48.29 -1.92 -53.23
N ASP A 8 47.95 -1.01 -54.13
CA ASP A 8 46.89 -0.01 -53.91
C ASP A 8 45.47 -0.64 -53.90
N ILE A 9 45.25 -1.66 -54.73
CA ILE A 9 43.99 -2.43 -54.75
C ILE A 9 43.81 -3.20 -53.43
N ASP A 10 44.86 -3.87 -52.95
CA ASP A 10 44.80 -4.65 -51.70
C ASP A 10 44.53 -3.76 -50.48
N ILE A 11 45.17 -2.58 -50.42
CA ILE A 11 44.94 -1.60 -49.35
C ILE A 11 43.48 -1.11 -49.36
N LYS A 12 42.91 -0.81 -50.53
CA LYS A 12 41.49 -0.40 -50.65
C LYS A 12 40.53 -1.50 -50.22
N VAL A 13 40.82 -2.76 -50.56
CA VAL A 13 40.02 -3.92 -50.13
C VAL A 13 40.08 -4.09 -48.61
N ILE A 14 41.27 -3.96 -47.99
CA ILE A 14 41.43 -4.03 -46.54
C ILE A 14 40.66 -2.89 -45.84
N ILE A 15 40.76 -1.66 -46.34
CA ILE A 15 40.02 -0.51 -45.78
C ILE A 15 38.50 -0.72 -45.92
N ALA A 16 38.02 -1.24 -47.04
CA ALA A 16 36.61 -1.56 -47.25
C ALA A 16 36.12 -2.65 -46.28
N LEU A 17 36.91 -3.71 -46.06
CA LEU A 17 36.60 -4.77 -45.09
C LEU A 17 36.54 -4.23 -43.66
N ILE A 18 37.51 -3.41 -43.24
CA ILE A 18 37.52 -2.77 -41.92
C ILE A 18 36.29 -1.86 -41.76
N SER A 19 35.93 -1.11 -42.80
CA SER A 19 34.76 -0.22 -42.77
C SER A 19 33.45 -1.01 -42.62
N ILE A 20 33.30 -2.12 -43.34
CA ILE A 20 32.13 -3.02 -43.24
C ILE A 20 32.03 -3.62 -41.84
N VAL A 21 33.15 -4.10 -41.28
CA VAL A 21 33.20 -4.64 -39.91
C VAL A 21 32.86 -3.55 -38.89
N GLY A 22 33.37 -2.33 -39.06
CA GLY A 22 33.05 -1.19 -38.22
C GLY A 22 31.55 -0.88 -38.22
N ILE A 23 30.93 -0.81 -39.40
CA ILE A 23 29.47 -0.59 -39.55
C ILE A 23 28.66 -1.71 -38.88
N LEU A 24 29.07 -2.98 -39.06
CA LEU A 24 28.41 -4.12 -38.42
C LEU A 24 28.47 -4.05 -36.89
N ILE A 25 29.64 -3.74 -36.33
CA ILE A 25 29.81 -3.58 -34.88
C ILE A 25 28.94 -2.45 -34.35
N THR A 26 28.93 -1.29 -35.03
CA THR A 26 28.06 -0.16 -34.65
C THR A 26 26.59 -0.54 -34.71
N ALA A 27 26.13 -1.23 -35.76
CA ALA A 27 24.74 -1.67 -35.88
C ALA A 27 24.33 -2.64 -34.77
N ILE A 28 25.20 -3.60 -34.42
CA ILE A 28 24.96 -4.56 -33.32
C ILE A 28 24.90 -3.84 -31.97
N LEU A 29 25.83 -2.90 -31.71
CA LEU A 29 25.86 -2.12 -30.47
C LEU A 29 24.63 -1.21 -30.36
N SER A 30 24.23 -0.53 -31.44
CA SER A 30 23.02 0.31 -31.48
C SER A 30 21.75 -0.51 -31.25
N SER A 31 21.60 -1.66 -31.92
CA SER A 31 20.44 -2.54 -31.74
C SER A 31 20.38 -3.12 -30.32
N SER A 32 21.51 -3.59 -29.79
CA SER A 32 21.61 -4.10 -28.42
C SER A 32 21.29 -3.02 -27.38
N GLY A 33 21.78 -1.80 -27.59
CA GLY A 33 21.48 -0.64 -26.75
C GLY A 33 19.99 -0.29 -26.76
N TYR A 34 19.34 -0.33 -27.92
CA TYR A 34 17.90 -0.09 -28.03
C TYR A 34 17.08 -1.17 -27.29
N PHE A 35 17.44 -2.44 -27.45
CA PHE A 35 16.77 -3.53 -26.74
C PHE A 35 16.94 -3.43 -25.21
N TYR A 36 18.16 -3.09 -24.76
CA TYR A 36 18.44 -2.90 -23.34
C TYR A 36 17.67 -1.70 -22.77
N ARG A 37 17.60 -0.59 -23.51
CA ARG A 37 16.81 0.58 -23.13
C ARG A 37 15.33 0.25 -23.00
N ASN A 38 14.74 -0.47 -23.97
CA ASN A 38 13.33 -0.87 -23.89
C ASN A 38 13.04 -1.75 -22.68
N ARG A 39 13.93 -2.71 -22.37
CA ARG A 39 13.84 -3.55 -21.16
C ARG A 39 13.95 -2.72 -19.88
N PHE A 40 14.83 -1.72 -19.85
CA PHE A 40 15.01 -0.84 -18.71
C PHE A 40 13.77 0.03 -18.48
N GLU A 41 13.25 0.68 -19.51
CA GLU A 41 12.03 1.51 -19.43
C GLU A 41 10.82 0.67 -19.01
N SER A 42 10.65 -0.53 -19.56
CA SER A 42 9.59 -1.45 -19.16
C SER A 42 9.68 -1.83 -17.67
N LYS A 43 10.87 -2.15 -17.16
CA LYS A 43 11.06 -2.43 -15.73
C LYS A 43 10.86 -1.21 -14.85
N LYS A 44 11.30 -0.04 -15.31
CA LYS A 44 11.15 1.22 -14.58
C LYS A 44 9.67 1.57 -14.42
N SER A 45 8.90 1.49 -15.51
CA SER A 45 7.45 1.70 -15.47
C SER A 45 6.74 0.67 -14.59
N ALA A 46 7.08 -0.61 -14.72
CA ALA A 46 6.51 -1.67 -13.87
C ALA A 46 6.79 -1.46 -12.38
N ARG A 47 7.96 -0.92 -12.00
CA ARG A 47 8.27 -0.59 -10.60
C ARG A 47 7.41 0.54 -10.05
N LYS A 48 7.05 1.53 -10.86
CA LYS A 48 6.11 2.59 -10.44
C LYS A 48 4.73 1.99 -10.14
N VAL A 49 4.22 1.13 -11.04
CA VAL A 49 2.94 0.44 -10.82
C VAL A 49 3.00 -0.46 -9.58
N LEU A 50 4.11 -1.20 -9.41
CA LEU A 50 4.35 -2.05 -8.24
C LEU A 50 4.33 -1.25 -6.93
N TYR A 51 4.93 -0.06 -6.91
CA TYR A 51 4.92 0.82 -5.75
C TYR A 51 3.49 1.22 -5.36
N LEU A 52 2.69 1.68 -6.33
CA LEU A 52 1.31 2.10 -6.09
C LEU A 52 0.43 0.94 -5.62
N LEU A 53 0.59 -0.27 -6.18
CA LEU A 53 -0.12 -1.45 -5.67
C LEU A 53 0.25 -1.79 -4.23
N LEU A 54 1.51 -1.61 -3.84
CA LEU A 54 1.93 -1.82 -2.45
C LEU A 54 1.35 -0.76 -1.52
N GLU A 55 1.25 0.51 -1.95
CA GLU A 55 0.56 1.56 -1.19
C GLU A 55 -0.93 1.27 -1.02
N ILE A 56 -1.63 0.93 -2.11
CA ILE A 56 -3.06 0.57 -2.08
C ILE A 56 -3.28 -0.63 -1.15
N ARG A 57 -2.46 -1.68 -1.28
CA ARG A 57 -2.53 -2.84 -0.40
C ARG A 57 -2.31 -2.47 1.07
N HIS A 58 -1.31 -1.63 1.35
CA HIS A 58 -1.05 -1.17 2.71
C HIS A 58 -2.26 -0.42 3.27
N ALA A 59 -2.82 0.52 2.51
CA ALA A 59 -4.00 1.27 2.89
C ALA A 59 -5.22 0.36 3.16
N ILE A 60 -5.45 -0.65 2.33
CA ILE A 60 -6.51 -1.66 2.54
C ILE A 60 -6.25 -2.47 3.82
N ASN A 61 -5.01 -2.91 4.04
CA ASN A 61 -4.68 -3.65 5.26
C ASN A 61 -4.84 -2.80 6.53
N VAL A 62 -4.59 -1.49 6.45
CA VAL A 62 -4.88 -0.59 7.57
C VAL A 62 -6.40 -0.42 7.75
N SER A 63 -7.17 -0.40 6.66
CA SER A 63 -8.64 -0.33 6.75
C SER A 63 -9.32 -1.62 7.25
N LEU A 64 -8.60 -2.74 7.26
CA LEU A 64 -9.03 -4.01 7.85
C LEU A 64 -9.04 -4.00 9.38
N PHE A 65 -8.41 -3.01 10.00
CA PHE A 65 -8.42 -2.92 11.45
C PHE A 65 -9.84 -2.63 11.96
N ASP A 66 -10.24 -3.40 12.96
CA ASP A 66 -11.44 -3.14 13.73
C ASP A 66 -11.22 -1.88 14.57
N VAL A 67 -12.03 -0.85 14.35
CA VAL A 67 -11.92 0.44 15.04
C VAL A 67 -12.05 0.25 16.56
N ASP A 68 -12.91 -0.66 17.00
CA ASP A 68 -13.15 -0.92 18.42
C ASP A 68 -11.94 -1.65 19.03
N GLU A 69 -11.41 -2.67 18.34
CA GLU A 69 -10.19 -3.38 18.78
C GLU A 69 -8.97 -2.45 18.85
N VAL A 70 -8.78 -1.60 17.84
CA VAL A 70 -7.67 -0.63 17.82
C VAL A 70 -7.81 0.41 18.92
N THR A 71 -9.03 0.89 19.16
CA THR A 71 -9.32 1.82 20.26
C THR A 71 -8.96 1.19 21.59
N ASP A 72 -9.35 -0.06 21.80
CA ASP A 72 -9.05 -0.81 23.01
C ASP A 72 -7.54 -0.99 23.25
N GLN A 73 -6.81 -1.41 22.20
CA GLN A 73 -5.35 -1.58 22.29
C GLN A 73 -4.63 -0.24 22.55
N TYR A 74 -5.09 0.85 21.92
CA TYR A 74 -4.53 2.17 22.14
C TYR A 74 -4.75 2.65 23.58
N ILE A 75 -5.96 2.47 24.14
CA ILE A 75 -6.27 2.84 25.52
C ILE A 75 -5.43 2.02 26.50
N GLU A 76 -5.30 0.71 26.27
CA GLU A 76 -4.45 -0.15 27.09
C GLU A 76 -2.99 0.31 27.10
N HIS A 77 -2.46 0.68 25.93
CA HIS A 77 -1.11 1.26 25.80
C HIS A 77 -0.99 2.58 26.57
N PHE A 78 -1.96 3.49 26.39
CA PHE A 78 -1.98 4.79 27.07
C PHE A 78 -2.03 4.64 28.60
N VAL A 79 -2.89 3.75 29.12
CA VAL A 79 -2.98 3.45 30.56
C VAL A 79 -1.67 2.87 31.09
N THR A 80 -1.04 1.96 30.34
CA THR A 80 0.26 1.40 30.70
C THR A 80 1.32 2.50 30.83
N ARG A 81 1.31 3.50 29.94
CA ARG A 81 2.20 4.68 30.03
C ARG A 81 1.89 5.54 31.25
N LEU A 82 0.62 5.82 31.54
CA LEU A 82 0.20 6.56 32.74
C LEU A 82 0.70 5.89 34.03
N GLN A 83 0.52 4.57 34.13
CA GLN A 83 0.98 3.77 35.27
C GLN A 83 2.51 3.79 35.41
N SER A 84 3.24 3.71 34.29
CA SER A 84 4.71 3.82 34.31
C SER A 84 5.23 5.16 34.85
N LYS A 85 4.40 6.21 34.77
CA LYS A 85 4.66 7.56 35.28
C LYS A 85 4.11 7.79 36.70
N GLY A 86 3.63 6.73 37.36
CA GLY A 86 3.15 6.77 38.74
C GLY A 86 1.70 7.18 38.92
N MET A 87 0.90 7.24 37.84
CA MET A 87 -0.54 7.49 37.92
C MET A 87 -1.32 6.17 37.93
N PRO A 88 -2.01 5.81 39.02
CA PRO A 88 -2.69 4.52 39.15
C PRO A 88 -4.07 4.52 38.47
N VAL A 89 -4.10 4.89 37.19
CA VAL A 89 -5.32 4.87 36.36
C VAL A 89 -5.56 3.46 35.85
N LYS A 90 -6.83 3.04 35.82
CA LYS A 90 -7.24 1.76 35.22
C LYS A 90 -7.95 1.97 33.87
N LYS A 91 -8.00 0.93 33.04
CA LYS A 91 -8.66 1.01 31.72
C LYS A 91 -10.14 1.35 31.86
N GLU A 92 -10.82 0.75 32.83
CA GLU A 92 -12.24 0.96 33.11
C GLU A 92 -12.55 2.38 33.59
N GLU A 93 -11.53 3.15 33.97
CA GLU A 93 -11.68 4.58 34.33
C GLU A 93 -11.62 5.48 33.09
N ILE A 94 -11.16 4.96 31.94
CA ILE A 94 -11.22 5.61 30.62
C ILE A 94 -12.49 5.13 29.91
N GLU A 95 -13.64 5.51 30.47
CA GLU A 95 -14.97 5.23 29.91
C GLU A 95 -15.69 6.53 29.51
N GLY A 96 -16.78 6.39 28.75
CA GLY A 96 -17.63 7.52 28.36
C GLY A 96 -16.99 8.43 27.31
N THR A 97 -17.04 9.75 27.54
CA THR A 97 -16.73 10.75 26.50
C THR A 97 -15.31 10.64 25.93
N LEU A 98 -14.32 10.23 26.74
CA LEU A 98 -12.93 10.11 26.26
C LEU A 98 -12.76 8.90 25.34
N PHE A 99 -13.39 7.77 25.68
CA PHE A 99 -13.42 6.58 24.83
C PHE A 99 -14.03 6.92 23.47
N GLU A 100 -15.20 7.55 23.46
CA GLU A 100 -15.90 7.95 22.22
C GLU A 100 -15.09 8.96 21.38
N MET A 101 -14.36 9.89 22.01
CA MET A 101 -13.47 10.81 21.29
C MET A 101 -12.30 10.08 20.63
N ILE A 102 -11.66 9.14 21.33
CA ILE A 102 -10.55 8.34 20.78
C ILE A 102 -11.05 7.47 19.63
N ARG A 103 -12.17 6.77 19.85
CA ARG A 103 -12.84 5.94 18.85
C ARG A 103 -13.19 6.74 17.60
N SER A 104 -13.84 7.90 17.76
CA SER A 104 -14.17 8.79 16.66
C SER A 104 -12.92 9.29 15.93
N HIS A 105 -11.83 9.58 16.64
CA HIS A 105 -10.57 9.96 16.00
C HIS A 105 -10.01 8.83 15.13
N ILE A 106 -9.99 7.60 15.63
CA ILE A 106 -9.52 6.41 14.89
C ILE A 106 -10.41 6.15 13.67
N ASP A 107 -11.74 6.29 13.81
CA ASP A 107 -12.67 6.16 12.69
C ASP A 107 -12.45 7.22 11.61
N ASN A 108 -12.19 8.47 12.01
CA ASN A 108 -11.81 9.55 11.10
C ASN A 108 -10.50 9.25 10.36
N LEU A 109 -9.49 8.67 11.03
CA LEU A 109 -8.24 8.25 10.39
C LEU A 109 -8.51 7.14 9.36
N ASN A 110 -9.33 6.16 9.70
CA ASN A 110 -9.72 5.09 8.77
C ASN A 110 -10.43 5.66 7.53
N SER A 111 -11.35 6.61 7.74
CA SER A 111 -12.05 7.32 6.67
C SER A 111 -11.12 8.18 5.79
N ALA A 112 -10.12 8.81 6.40
CA ALA A 112 -9.10 9.57 5.66
C ALA A 112 -8.24 8.66 4.77
N ILE A 113 -7.87 7.47 5.25
CA ILE A 113 -7.12 6.47 4.46
C ILE A 113 -7.92 6.02 3.24
N LYS A 114 -9.21 5.73 3.43
CA LYS A 114 -10.11 5.39 2.30
C LYS A 114 -10.16 6.52 1.28
N THR A 115 -10.30 7.75 1.74
CA THR A 115 -10.32 8.94 0.88
C THR A 115 -9.01 9.09 0.10
N ASP A 116 -7.86 8.81 0.72
CA ASP A 116 -6.56 8.84 0.06
C ASP A 116 -6.43 7.77 -1.03
N ILE A 117 -7.01 6.58 -0.83
CA ILE A 117 -7.08 5.54 -1.87
C ILE A 117 -7.80 6.08 -3.12
N SER A 118 -9.01 6.63 -2.93
CA SER A 118 -9.86 7.12 -4.02
C SER A 118 -9.30 8.35 -4.73
N ILE A 119 -8.86 9.36 -3.97
CA ILE A 119 -8.50 10.67 -4.55
C ILE A 119 -7.07 10.70 -5.07
N ARG A 120 -6.14 9.97 -4.42
CA ARG A 120 -4.71 10.05 -4.74
C ARG A 120 -4.18 8.76 -5.37
N LEU A 121 -4.38 7.61 -4.73
CA LEU A 121 -3.68 6.38 -5.13
C LEU A 121 -4.22 5.77 -6.41
N LEU A 122 -5.54 5.64 -6.55
CA LEU A 122 -6.16 5.04 -7.72
C LEU A 122 -5.93 5.86 -9.01
N PRO A 123 -6.14 7.19 -9.03
CA PRO A 123 -5.84 7.98 -10.22
C PRO A 123 -4.37 7.88 -10.64
N GLN A 124 -3.44 7.97 -9.68
CA GLN A 124 -2.01 7.80 -9.98
C GLN A 124 -1.68 6.40 -10.49
N PHE A 125 -2.37 5.37 -9.97
CA PHE A 125 -2.23 4.00 -10.43
C PHE A 125 -2.69 3.86 -11.88
N GLU A 126 -3.84 4.42 -12.25
CA GLU A 126 -4.35 4.41 -13.62
C GLU A 126 -3.42 5.12 -14.60
N ASP A 127 -2.94 6.31 -14.25
CA ASP A 127 -1.97 7.06 -15.06
C ASP A 127 -0.69 6.26 -15.28
N THR A 128 -0.16 5.67 -14.22
CA THR A 128 1.06 4.86 -14.29
C THR A 128 0.82 3.55 -15.05
N LEU A 129 -0.39 2.99 -14.98
CA LEU A 129 -0.78 1.81 -15.74
C LEU A 129 -0.89 2.12 -17.24
N MET A 130 -1.38 3.31 -17.61
CA MET A 130 -1.32 3.79 -19.00
C MET A 130 0.11 3.97 -19.49
N GLU A 131 1.01 4.52 -18.67
CA GLU A 131 2.45 4.55 -19.00
C GLU A 131 3.00 3.14 -19.23
N LEU A 132 2.65 2.18 -18.36
CA LEU A 132 3.07 0.78 -18.51
C LEU A 132 2.49 0.16 -19.78
N ALA A 133 1.26 0.48 -20.16
CA ALA A 133 0.64 -0.04 -21.37
C ALA A 133 1.42 0.34 -22.64
N SER A 134 2.07 1.50 -22.65
CA SER A 134 2.89 1.94 -23.78
C SER A 134 4.15 1.09 -24.01
N VAL A 135 4.68 0.44 -22.97
CA VAL A 135 5.93 -0.34 -23.02
C VAL A 135 5.76 -1.83 -22.74
N ALA A 136 4.68 -2.23 -22.06
CA ALA A 136 4.35 -3.60 -21.68
C ALA A 136 2.82 -3.82 -21.69
N PRO A 137 2.17 -3.76 -22.87
CA PRO A 137 0.70 -3.75 -22.99
C PRO A 137 0.02 -5.00 -22.43
N VAL A 138 0.62 -6.18 -22.60
CA VAL A 138 0.06 -7.44 -22.07
C VAL A 138 0.07 -7.43 -20.54
N LEU A 139 1.15 -6.95 -19.93
CA LEU A 139 1.24 -6.84 -18.47
C LEU A 139 0.25 -5.81 -17.93
N ALA A 140 0.12 -4.66 -18.59
CA ALA A 140 -0.88 -3.66 -18.22
C ALA A 140 -2.31 -4.19 -18.35
N TYR A 141 -2.60 -4.96 -19.40
CA TYR A 141 -3.91 -5.61 -19.56
C TYR A 141 -4.20 -6.62 -18.45
N GLN A 142 -3.22 -7.39 -18.00
CA GLN A 142 -3.38 -8.34 -16.87
C GLN A 142 -3.69 -7.65 -15.54
N LEU A 143 -3.29 -6.38 -15.40
CA LEU A 143 -3.51 -5.56 -14.21
C LEU A 143 -4.78 -4.70 -14.30
N ARG A 144 -5.51 -4.77 -15.41
CA ARG A 144 -6.74 -3.99 -15.64
C ARG A 144 -7.89 -4.53 -14.79
N GLY A 145 -8.81 -3.65 -14.38
CA GLY A 145 -10.00 -3.99 -13.59
C GLY A 145 -9.87 -3.65 -12.11
N LYS A 146 -8.76 -3.03 -11.70
CA LYS A 146 -8.46 -2.64 -10.31
C LYS A 146 -9.02 -1.27 -9.95
N GLU A 147 -9.41 -0.48 -10.95
CA GLU A 147 -10.30 0.67 -10.83
C GLU A 147 -11.64 0.30 -10.14
N LYS A 148 -12.04 -0.98 -10.15
CA LYS A 148 -13.26 -1.48 -9.51
C LYS A 148 -13.11 -1.76 -8.02
N ILE A 149 -11.90 -1.66 -7.46
CA ILE A 149 -11.66 -1.87 -6.03
C ILE A 149 -12.45 -0.85 -5.21
N GLU A 150 -12.44 0.42 -5.64
CA GLU A 150 -13.26 1.47 -5.03
C GLU A 150 -14.74 1.12 -5.10
N ALA A 151 -15.25 0.77 -6.28
CA ALA A 151 -16.66 0.39 -6.44
C ALA A 151 -17.07 -0.81 -5.55
N LEU A 152 -16.18 -1.78 -5.33
CA LEU A 152 -16.43 -2.93 -4.45
C LEU A 152 -16.43 -2.52 -2.96
N ILE A 153 -15.49 -1.67 -2.55
CA ILE A 153 -15.41 -1.13 -1.19
C ILE A 153 -16.65 -0.28 -0.89
N ASP A 154 -17.03 0.61 -1.81
CA ASP A 154 -18.16 1.51 -1.68
C ASP A 154 -19.50 0.75 -1.67
N LEU A 155 -19.66 -0.24 -2.55
CA LEU A 155 -20.85 -1.09 -2.56
C LEU A 155 -21.00 -1.84 -1.23
N THR A 156 -19.89 -2.35 -0.69
CA THR A 156 -19.88 -3.09 0.58
C THR A 156 -20.21 -2.16 1.75
N ASN A 157 -19.62 -0.96 1.79
CA ASN A 157 -19.93 0.03 2.82
C ASN A 157 -21.39 0.50 2.74
N THR A 158 -21.88 0.82 1.54
CA THR A 158 -23.29 1.23 1.33
C THR A 158 -24.25 0.13 1.78
N TYR A 159 -23.91 -1.13 1.51
CA TYR A 159 -24.70 -2.27 1.95
C TYR A 159 -24.73 -2.39 3.48
N ILE A 160 -23.58 -2.23 4.14
CA ILE A 160 -23.48 -2.25 5.61
C ILE A 160 -24.25 -1.08 6.22
N GLU A 161 -24.08 0.13 5.70
CA GLU A 161 -24.80 1.31 6.16
C GLU A 161 -26.32 1.13 6.08
N ARG A 162 -26.82 0.46 5.03
CA ARG A 162 -28.26 0.12 4.93
C ARG A 162 -28.67 -0.93 5.95
N ILE A 163 -27.84 -1.94 6.22
CA ILE A 163 -28.12 -2.90 7.30
C ILE A 163 -28.20 -2.16 8.65
N ASP A 164 -27.24 -1.28 8.94
CA ASP A 164 -27.13 -0.57 10.22
C ASP A 164 -28.24 0.48 10.41
N SER A 165 -28.57 1.23 9.37
CA SER A 165 -29.52 2.35 9.46
C SER A 165 -30.98 1.98 9.14
N GLU A 166 -31.22 0.96 8.32
CA GLU A 166 -32.57 0.59 7.88
C GLU A 166 -33.03 -0.74 8.48
N LEU A 167 -32.17 -1.75 8.53
CA LEU A 167 -32.58 -3.11 8.91
C LEU A 167 -32.52 -3.34 10.42
N ILE A 168 -31.37 -3.07 11.07
CA ILE A 168 -31.18 -3.29 12.50
C ILE A 168 -32.22 -2.56 13.38
N PRO A 169 -32.62 -1.31 13.11
CA PRO A 169 -33.64 -0.62 13.90
C PRO A 169 -35.04 -1.25 13.80
N THR A 170 -35.33 -2.00 12.73
CA THR A 170 -36.63 -2.67 12.53
C THR A 170 -36.72 -4.02 13.24
N VAL A 171 -35.59 -4.55 13.69
CA VAL A 171 -35.52 -5.82 14.42
C VAL A 171 -35.82 -5.57 15.90
N ASN A 172 -36.80 -6.28 16.47
CA ASN A 172 -37.16 -6.13 17.89
C ASN A 172 -36.45 -7.15 18.80
N VAL A 173 -35.57 -7.99 18.26
CA VAL A 173 -34.98 -9.12 18.97
C VAL A 173 -33.47 -8.98 19.03
N ASP A 174 -32.92 -8.84 20.24
CA ASP A 174 -31.51 -8.46 20.45
C ASP A 174 -30.51 -9.47 19.89
N TRP A 175 -30.76 -10.78 20.00
CA TRP A 175 -29.87 -11.78 19.42
C TRP A 175 -29.80 -11.69 17.89
N MET A 176 -30.88 -11.27 17.25
CA MET A 176 -30.95 -11.12 15.80
C MET A 176 -30.30 -9.80 15.35
N LYS A 177 -30.35 -8.74 16.16
CA LYS A 177 -29.55 -7.52 15.93
C LYS A 177 -28.06 -7.82 15.98
N ASN A 178 -27.61 -8.49 17.04
CA ASN A 178 -26.19 -8.85 17.19
C ASN A 178 -25.72 -9.73 16.04
N MET A 179 -26.53 -10.72 15.63
CA MET A 179 -26.22 -11.55 14.47
C MET A 179 -26.10 -10.73 13.16
N LEU A 180 -26.95 -9.73 12.95
CA LEU A 180 -26.89 -8.86 11.76
C LEU A 180 -25.65 -7.97 11.77
N VAL A 181 -25.27 -7.43 12.93
CA VAL A 181 -24.03 -6.66 13.11
C VAL A 181 -22.81 -7.54 12.85
N ASP A 182 -22.77 -8.75 13.42
CA ASP A 182 -21.66 -9.68 13.22
C ASP A 182 -21.50 -10.07 11.74
N ILE A 183 -22.62 -10.36 11.06
CA ILE A 183 -22.61 -10.71 9.63
C ILE A 183 -22.16 -9.51 8.78
N SER A 184 -22.66 -8.30 9.06
CA SER A 184 -22.30 -7.11 8.28
C SER A 184 -20.82 -6.76 8.43
N GLN A 185 -20.29 -6.82 9.65
CA GLN A 185 -18.87 -6.61 9.93
C GLN A 185 -18.00 -7.70 9.32
N GLN A 186 -18.38 -8.97 9.45
CA GLN A 186 -17.63 -10.08 8.87
C GLN A 186 -17.57 -9.99 7.34
N GLN A 187 -18.68 -9.62 6.69
CA GLN A 187 -18.72 -9.43 5.24
C GLN A 187 -17.77 -8.31 4.77
N LYS A 188 -17.66 -7.22 5.53
CA LYS A 188 -16.67 -6.15 5.28
C LYS A 188 -15.25 -6.70 5.29
N VAL A 189 -14.91 -7.43 6.35
CA VAL A 189 -13.57 -7.99 6.56
C VAL A 189 -13.22 -8.98 5.44
N ASP A 190 -14.16 -9.86 5.08
CA ASP A 190 -13.93 -10.87 4.04
C ASP A 190 -13.75 -10.24 2.66
N THR A 191 -14.55 -9.22 2.33
CA THR A 191 -14.40 -8.48 1.06
C THR A 191 -13.04 -7.80 0.98
N LEU A 192 -12.61 -7.09 2.03
CA LEU A 192 -11.31 -6.42 2.05
C LEU A 192 -10.14 -7.42 2.02
N LYS A 193 -10.28 -8.59 2.65
CA LYS A 193 -9.30 -9.68 2.55
C LYS A 193 -9.20 -10.24 1.12
N GLU A 194 -10.33 -10.41 0.43
CA GLU A 194 -10.34 -10.88 -0.96
C GLU A 194 -9.66 -9.86 -1.89
N VAL A 195 -9.94 -8.57 -1.72
CA VAL A 195 -9.26 -7.50 -2.45
C VAL A 195 -7.76 -7.52 -2.16
N SER A 196 -7.36 -7.62 -0.89
CA SER A 196 -5.94 -7.69 -0.50
C SER A 196 -5.23 -8.90 -1.13
N ALA A 197 -5.87 -10.08 -1.13
CA ALA A 197 -5.33 -11.29 -1.77
C ALA A 197 -5.22 -11.15 -3.30
N SER A 198 -6.17 -10.45 -3.93
CA SER A 198 -6.13 -10.11 -5.35
C SER A 198 -4.91 -9.23 -5.66
N LEU A 199 -4.67 -8.20 -4.83
CA LEU A 199 -3.50 -7.32 -4.95
C LEU A 199 -2.18 -8.07 -4.74
N ASP A 200 -2.12 -9.03 -3.83
CA ASP A 200 -0.92 -9.87 -3.61
C ASP A 200 -0.53 -10.62 -4.88
N THR A 201 -1.52 -11.14 -5.61
CA THR A 201 -1.29 -11.83 -6.88
C THR A 201 -0.67 -10.90 -7.91
N ASP A 202 -1.18 -9.67 -8.02
CA ASP A 202 -0.71 -8.65 -8.95
C ASP A 202 0.69 -8.13 -8.60
N VAL A 203 0.94 -7.89 -7.30
CA VAL A 203 2.26 -7.52 -6.77
C VAL A 203 3.29 -8.59 -7.15
N ILE A 204 2.95 -9.88 -7.00
CA ILE A 204 3.85 -10.97 -7.38
C ILE A 204 4.06 -11.04 -8.90
N LEU A 205 3.01 -10.81 -9.70
CA LEU A 205 3.10 -10.75 -11.16
C LEU A 205 4.07 -9.64 -11.62
N LEU A 206 3.88 -8.42 -11.12
CA LEU A 206 4.75 -7.28 -11.43
C LEU A 206 6.16 -7.46 -10.91
N ALA A 207 6.32 -7.93 -9.68
CA ALA A 207 7.64 -8.13 -9.09
C ALA A 207 8.47 -9.17 -9.86
N LYS A 208 7.84 -10.23 -10.40
CA LYS A 208 8.49 -11.17 -11.34
C LYS A 208 9.02 -10.46 -12.59
N HIS A 209 8.26 -9.53 -13.15
CA HIS A 209 8.66 -8.75 -14.32
C HIS A 209 9.81 -7.77 -14.01
N CYS A 210 9.77 -7.12 -12.85
CA CYS A 210 10.83 -6.21 -12.38
C CYS A 210 12.16 -6.94 -12.14
N GLY A 211 12.10 -8.14 -11.56
CA GLY A 211 13.24 -9.06 -11.43
C GLY A 211 13.25 -9.84 -10.12
N ARG A 212 14.21 -10.76 -9.99
CA ARG A 212 14.31 -11.67 -8.82
C ARG A 212 14.46 -10.93 -7.49
N SER A 213 15.24 -9.84 -7.46
CA SER A 213 15.42 -9.05 -6.24
C SER A 213 14.10 -8.42 -5.77
N ASP A 214 13.37 -7.80 -6.71
CA ASP A 214 12.07 -7.17 -6.44
C ASP A 214 11.05 -8.23 -5.97
N LEU A 215 11.03 -9.41 -6.59
CA LEU A 215 10.19 -10.54 -6.17
C LEU A 215 10.47 -11.00 -4.74
N LEU A 216 11.74 -11.14 -4.35
CA LEU A 216 12.09 -11.56 -2.99
C LEU A 216 11.70 -10.51 -1.95
N LYS A 217 11.95 -9.23 -2.25
CA LYS A 217 11.56 -8.11 -1.37
C LYS A 217 10.05 -8.02 -1.20
N CYS A 218 9.30 -8.14 -2.30
CA CYS A 218 7.84 -8.12 -2.24
C CYS A 218 7.29 -9.30 -1.44
N LYS A 219 7.77 -10.53 -1.70
CA LYS A 219 7.36 -11.70 -0.90
C LYS A 219 7.62 -11.53 0.59
N LYS A 220 8.72 -10.86 0.97
CA LYS A 220 9.01 -10.54 2.37
C LYS A 220 8.01 -9.51 2.91
N ALA A 221 7.77 -8.43 2.18
CA ALA A 221 6.84 -7.36 2.57
C ALA A 221 5.39 -7.86 2.71
N LEU A 222 4.94 -8.74 1.80
CA LEU A 222 3.60 -9.34 1.85
C LEU A 222 3.39 -10.20 3.10
N LYS A 223 4.44 -10.91 3.55
CA LYS A 223 4.42 -11.73 4.77
C LYS A 223 4.46 -10.92 6.06
N SER A 224 5.19 -9.80 6.09
CA SER A 224 5.30 -8.97 7.31
C SER A 224 4.02 -8.18 7.60
N GLY A 225 3.25 -7.81 6.57
CA GLY A 225 1.98 -7.08 6.72
C GLY A 225 0.78 -7.93 7.16
N ALA A 226 0.99 -9.18 7.60
CA ALA A 226 -0.05 -10.09 8.12
C ALA A 226 -0.12 -10.13 9.65
N SER A 227 0.79 -9.43 10.34
CA SER A 227 0.77 -9.28 11.80
C SER A 227 -0.16 -8.12 12.17
N ASN A 228 -1.39 -8.42 12.56
CA ASN A 228 -2.40 -7.45 12.99
C ASN A 228 -2.10 -6.74 14.33
N LYS A 229 -0.89 -6.87 14.87
CA LYS A 229 -0.52 -6.17 16.10
C LYS A 229 -0.03 -4.76 15.75
N LEU A 230 -0.83 -3.76 16.11
CA LEU A 230 -0.41 -2.37 16.03
C LEU A 230 0.66 -2.12 17.08
N ASP A 231 1.77 -1.52 16.64
CA ASP A 231 2.82 -1.05 17.54
C ASP A 231 2.65 0.45 17.75
N PHE A 232 2.27 0.85 18.96
CA PHE A 232 2.07 2.24 19.33
C PHE A 232 3.34 2.91 19.88
N GLN A 233 4.49 2.22 19.90
CA GLN A 233 5.76 2.76 20.40
C GLN A 233 6.17 4.07 19.70
N ASP A 234 5.86 4.22 18.41
CA ASP A 234 6.16 5.44 17.67
C ASP A 234 5.41 6.68 18.24
N LEU A 235 4.33 6.46 18.99
CA LEU A 235 3.55 7.51 19.65
C LEU A 235 4.04 7.84 21.06
N ASP A 236 4.94 7.04 21.65
CA ASP A 236 5.36 7.18 23.05
C ASP A 236 5.86 8.58 23.38
N LYS A 237 6.65 9.19 22.49
CA LYS A 237 7.19 10.55 22.70
C LYS A 237 6.08 11.60 22.79
N VAL A 238 5.02 11.43 22.02
CA VAL A 238 3.87 12.36 21.99
C VAL A 238 3.02 12.14 23.23
N ILE A 239 2.73 10.87 23.54
CA ILE A 239 1.98 10.47 24.73
C ILE A 239 2.66 10.98 26.00
N ASP A 240 3.96 10.73 26.15
CA ASP A 240 4.74 11.18 27.31
C ASP A 240 4.70 12.70 27.48
N LYS A 241 4.79 13.45 26.37
CA LYS A 241 4.70 14.92 26.42
C LYS A 241 3.33 15.41 26.91
N ILE A 242 2.25 14.70 26.56
CA ILE A 242 0.90 14.99 27.05
C ILE A 242 0.81 14.65 28.54
N ILE A 243 1.29 13.47 28.93
CA ILE A 243 1.30 13.00 30.32
C ILE A 243 2.10 13.95 31.22
N ASP A 244 3.32 14.31 30.83
CA ASP A 244 4.18 15.19 31.61
C ASP A 244 3.52 16.56 31.80
N LYS A 245 2.84 17.09 30.78
CA LYS A 245 2.04 18.32 30.91
C LYS A 245 0.88 18.16 31.90
N LEU A 246 0.14 17.05 31.82
CA LEU A 246 -0.97 16.77 32.75
C LEU A 246 -0.49 16.70 34.20
N ILE A 247 0.64 16.04 34.46
CA ILE A 247 1.25 15.95 35.80
C ILE A 247 1.65 17.34 36.32
N VAL A 248 2.29 18.17 35.47
CA VAL A 248 2.68 19.54 35.84
C VAL A 248 1.46 20.40 36.15
N THR A 249 0.41 20.33 35.34
CA THR A 249 -0.83 21.11 35.54
C THR A 249 -1.59 20.64 36.79
N ALA A 250 -1.71 19.33 37.02
CA ALA A 250 -2.35 18.78 38.21
C ALA A 250 -1.60 19.16 39.50
N SER A 251 -0.26 19.15 39.47
CA SER A 251 0.58 19.56 40.60
C SER A 251 0.47 21.07 40.88
N ALA A 252 0.20 21.90 39.87
CA ALA A 252 0.01 23.34 40.02
C ALA A 252 -1.36 23.72 40.59
N GLN A 253 -2.38 22.86 40.45
CA GLN A 253 -3.73 23.09 40.97
C GLN A 253 -3.93 22.60 42.42
N ASN A 254 -3.06 21.72 42.93
CA ASN A 254 -3.01 21.33 44.34
C ASN A 254 -1.66 21.73 44.97
N PRO A 255 -1.38 23.04 45.18
CA PRO A 255 -0.22 23.44 45.95
C PRO A 255 -0.38 22.93 47.39
N LYS A 256 0.63 22.19 47.88
CA LYS A 256 0.78 21.90 49.30
C LYS A 256 0.91 23.18 50.11
#